data_AF-A0A432XDP7-F1
#
_entry.id   AF-A0A432XDP7-F1
#
_cell.length_a   1.000
_cell.length_b   1.000
_cell.length_c   1.000
_cell.angle_alpha   90.00
_cell.angle_beta   90.00
_cell.angle_gamma   90.00
#
_symmetry.space_group_name_H-M   'P 1'
#
loop_
_entity.id
_entity.type
_entity.pdbx_description
1 polymer ?
#
loop_
_entity_poly.entity_id
_entity_poly.type
_entity_poly.pdbx_seq_one_letter_code
_entity_poly.pdbx_strand_id
1 'polypeptide(L)'
;MRGKIWLVAVLTSIAISGCGEQQNRSVVRYSQPQVCEFADTLAALDSAQPDPKQMRFLNETWRSLDREDRFRPDEKRVAAERMQALNYYLAQDTLQLLDKVLGITAETYEEIEALRRFSSNPKEMKVPDSMIRNYRNAVQACCADAVSRNATALLRADKESGLYAVGRRAYFMQRDVNALLDSELTFADYRQKIAAAAAKLPPAPELQLSADWVTCRN
;
A
#
# COMPACT_ATOMS: atom_id res chain seq x y z
N MET A 1 15.34 17.39 98.75
CA MET A 1 15.76 16.05 99.21
C MET A 1 15.34 15.05 98.13
N ARG A 2 16.28 14.59 97.29
CA ARG A 2 16.97 13.28 97.34
C ARG A 2 16.05 12.05 97.20
N GLY A 3 16.23 11.28 96.12
CA GLY A 3 15.83 9.86 95.98
C GLY A 3 15.64 9.42 94.52
N LYS A 4 16.68 8.91 93.84
CA LYS A 4 17.02 7.47 93.59
C LYS A 4 16.16 6.83 92.47
N ILE A 5 16.65 6.73 91.22
CA ILE A 5 17.52 5.71 90.57
C ILE A 5 16.86 4.31 90.46
N TRP A 6 16.79 3.79 89.22
CA TRP A 6 17.04 2.41 88.70
C TRP A 6 16.00 2.02 87.62
N LEU A 7 16.23 1.22 86.58
CA LEU A 7 17.34 0.85 85.67
C LEU A 7 16.74 -0.21 84.69
N VAL A 8 17.18 -0.21 83.42
CA VAL A 8 17.18 -1.33 82.43
C VAL A 8 15.85 -1.89 81.88
N ALA A 9 15.66 -1.74 80.55
CA ALA A 9 15.52 -2.88 79.62
C ALA A 9 15.81 -2.44 78.18
N VAL A 10 16.96 -2.87 77.66
CA VAL A 10 17.30 -2.93 76.22
C VAL A 10 16.80 -4.29 75.71
N LEU A 11 16.13 -4.33 74.54
CA LEU A 11 16.33 -5.31 73.44
C LEU A 11 15.11 -5.42 72.50
N THR A 12 15.38 -5.17 71.21
CA THR A 12 14.88 -5.86 69.99
C THR A 12 13.35 -6.01 69.82
N SER A 13 12.78 -5.51 68.73
CA SER A 13 12.85 -6.25 67.46
C SER A 13 12.71 -5.37 66.24
N ILE A 14 13.70 -5.49 65.37
CA ILE A 14 13.58 -5.26 63.93
C ILE A 14 12.43 -6.13 63.41
N ALA A 15 11.37 -5.51 62.90
CA ALA A 15 10.48 -6.14 61.93
C ALA A 15 10.57 -5.34 60.64
N ILE A 16 11.46 -5.85 59.79
CA ILE A 16 11.57 -5.64 58.36
C ILE A 16 10.19 -5.83 57.69
N SER A 17 10.12 -5.32 56.47
CA SER A 17 9.21 -5.72 55.38
C SER A 17 7.77 -5.23 55.45
N GLY A 18 7.61 -4.02 54.92
CA GLY A 18 6.36 -3.56 54.33
C GLY A 18 6.55 -2.47 53.27
N CYS A 19 7.76 -2.28 52.73
CA CYS A 19 7.91 -1.63 51.42
C CYS A 19 7.30 -2.58 50.41
N GLY A 20 5.98 -2.50 50.26
CA GLY A 20 5.29 -3.01 49.09
C GLY A 20 5.79 -2.21 47.91
N GLU A 21 6.91 -2.64 47.36
CA GLU A 21 7.25 -2.44 45.96
C GLU A 21 6.00 -2.88 45.22
N GLN A 22 5.17 -1.90 44.79
CA GLN A 22 4.12 -2.15 43.83
C GLN A 22 4.88 -2.77 42.66
N GLN A 23 4.84 -4.11 42.59
CA GLN A 23 5.18 -4.82 41.39
C GLN A 23 4.37 -4.12 40.32
N ASN A 24 5.07 -3.30 39.54
CA ASN A 24 4.57 -2.68 38.34
C ASN A 24 4.32 -3.85 37.40
N ARG A 25 3.23 -4.58 37.63
CA ARG A 25 2.73 -5.61 36.74
C ARG A 25 2.48 -4.85 35.46
N SER A 26 3.43 -4.91 34.52
CA SER A 26 3.28 -4.33 33.21
C SER A 26 1.95 -4.85 32.68
N VAL A 27 0.92 -3.99 32.64
CA VAL A 27 -0.39 -4.39 32.16
C VAL A 27 -0.19 -4.66 30.68
N VAL A 28 -0.11 -5.95 30.33
CA VAL A 28 0.01 -6.38 28.93
C VAL A 28 -1.31 -5.99 28.26
N ARG A 29 -1.24 -5.01 27.36
CA ARG A 29 -2.39 -4.58 26.57
C ARG A 29 -2.39 -5.37 25.27
N TYR A 30 -3.36 -6.27 25.14
CA TYR A 30 -3.53 -7.04 23.91
C TYR A 30 -4.13 -6.17 22.80
N SER A 31 -3.68 -6.41 21.58
CA SER A 31 -4.22 -5.83 20.35
C SER A 31 -5.59 -6.43 20.05
N GLN A 32 -6.39 -5.75 19.21
CA GLN A 32 -7.67 -6.32 18.77
C GLN A 32 -7.41 -7.54 17.86
N PRO A 33 -8.29 -8.58 17.88
CA PRO A 33 -8.09 -9.79 17.07
C PRO A 33 -7.87 -9.51 15.58
N GLN A 34 -8.61 -8.56 15.00
CA GLN A 34 -8.49 -8.19 13.59
C GLN A 34 -7.16 -7.49 13.27
N VAL A 35 -6.59 -6.77 14.24
CA VAL A 35 -5.27 -6.13 14.10
C VAL A 35 -4.17 -7.19 14.13
N CYS A 36 -4.33 -8.22 14.97
CA CYS A 36 -3.46 -9.40 14.98
C CYS A 36 -3.51 -10.17 13.68
N GLU A 37 -4.71 -10.50 13.17
CA GLU A 37 -4.87 -11.19 11.89
C GLU A 37 -4.23 -10.40 10.73
N PHE A 38 -4.39 -9.07 10.74
CA PHE A 38 -3.73 -8.19 9.78
C PHE A 38 -2.20 -8.24 9.89
N ALA A 39 -1.65 -8.20 11.10
CA ALA A 39 -0.21 -8.29 11.33
C ALA A 39 0.37 -9.65 10.91
N ASP A 40 -0.35 -10.74 11.19
CA ASP A 40 0.03 -12.08 10.77
C ASP A 40 -0.03 -12.23 9.24
N THR A 41 -1.08 -11.69 8.60
CA THR A 41 -1.19 -11.68 7.14
C THR A 41 -0.06 -10.88 6.51
N LEU A 42 0.31 -9.74 7.11
CA LEU A 42 1.44 -8.93 6.67
C LEU A 42 2.76 -9.70 6.80
N ALA A 43 2.96 -10.41 7.91
CA ALA A 43 4.15 -11.21 8.19
C ALA A 43 4.29 -12.43 7.26
N ALA A 44 3.18 -12.96 6.75
CA ALA A 44 3.16 -14.08 5.82
C ALA A 44 3.47 -13.69 4.36
N LEU A 45 3.55 -12.39 4.04
CA LEU A 45 3.85 -11.92 2.69
C LEU A 45 5.30 -12.30 2.31
N ASP A 46 5.51 -12.78 1.08
CA ASP A 46 6.87 -13.00 0.57
C ASP A 46 7.53 -11.64 0.28
N SER A 47 8.50 -11.25 1.11
CA SER A 47 9.24 -9.99 0.93
C SER A 47 10.07 -9.94 -0.37
N ALA A 48 10.49 -11.08 -0.92
CA ALA A 48 11.31 -11.13 -2.12
C ALA A 48 10.46 -10.98 -3.39
N GLN A 49 9.26 -11.54 -3.39
CA GLN A 49 8.30 -11.47 -4.50
C GLN A 49 6.87 -11.27 -3.97
N PRO A 50 6.54 -10.07 -3.45
CA PRO A 50 5.23 -9.84 -2.85
C PRO A 50 4.13 -9.94 -3.92
N ASP A 51 3.15 -10.81 -3.70
CA ASP A 51 2.02 -10.96 -4.62
C ASP A 51 1.17 -9.68 -4.63
N PRO A 52 0.98 -9.02 -5.78
CA PRO A 52 0.15 -7.82 -5.88
C PRO A 52 -1.29 -8.01 -5.39
N LYS A 53 -1.87 -9.22 -5.46
CA LYS A 53 -3.20 -9.47 -4.90
C LYS A 53 -3.18 -9.42 -3.37
N GLN A 54 -2.22 -10.06 -2.74
CA GLN A 54 -2.04 -10.00 -1.29
C GLN A 54 -1.76 -8.56 -0.82
N MET A 55 -0.90 -7.81 -1.52
CA MET A 55 -0.62 -6.40 -1.19
C MET A 55 -1.87 -5.50 -1.27
N ARG A 56 -2.74 -5.74 -2.26
CA ARG A 56 -4.03 -5.04 -2.39
C ARG A 56 -4.98 -5.40 -1.24
N PHE A 57 -5.09 -6.68 -0.91
CA PHE A 57 -5.89 -7.14 0.23
C PHE A 57 -5.42 -6.49 1.54
N LEU A 58 -4.11 -6.49 1.81
CA LEU A 58 -3.53 -5.82 2.97
C LEU A 58 -3.87 -4.31 3.02
N ASN A 59 -3.85 -3.63 1.87
CA ASN A 59 -4.25 -2.22 1.77
C ASN A 59 -5.73 -1.99 2.11
N GLU A 60 -6.62 -2.85 1.62
CA GLU A 60 -8.05 -2.76 1.90
C GLU A 60 -8.33 -3.03 3.39
N THR A 61 -7.71 -4.08 3.94
CA THR A 61 -7.82 -4.44 5.37
C THR A 61 -7.31 -3.34 6.28
N TRP A 62 -6.07 -2.85 6.04
CA TRP A 62 -5.50 -1.73 6.81
C TRP A 62 -6.43 -0.52 6.86
N ARG A 63 -7.03 -0.17 5.71
CA ARG A 63 -7.95 0.98 5.64
C ARG A 63 -9.24 0.77 6.40
N SER A 64 -9.80 -0.45 6.39
CA SER A 64 -11.00 -0.72 7.17
C SER A 64 -10.68 -0.58 8.66
N LEU A 65 -9.55 -1.15 9.10
CA LEU A 65 -9.08 -1.06 10.49
C LEU A 65 -8.79 0.39 10.91
N ASP A 66 -8.18 1.19 10.04
CA ASP A 66 -7.89 2.60 10.30
C ASP A 66 -9.17 3.45 10.39
N ARG A 67 -10.10 3.28 9.46
CA ARG A 67 -11.40 3.99 9.46
C ARG A 67 -12.26 3.64 10.67
N GLU A 68 -12.15 2.42 11.16
CA GLU A 68 -12.88 1.94 12.33
C GLU A 68 -12.13 2.20 13.66
N ASP A 69 -11.02 2.95 13.63
CA ASP A 69 -10.16 3.25 14.78
C ASP A 69 -9.80 2.00 15.60
N ARG A 70 -9.48 0.90 14.90
CA ARG A 70 -9.15 -0.40 15.52
C ARG A 70 -7.74 -0.43 16.08
N PHE A 71 -6.83 0.31 15.47
CA PHE A 71 -5.43 0.40 15.91
C PHE A 71 -5.31 1.26 17.16
N ARG A 72 -4.45 0.84 18.08
CA ARG A 72 -3.92 1.74 19.10
C ARG A 72 -2.98 2.78 18.48
N PRO A 73 -2.70 3.92 19.15
CA PRO A 73 -1.85 4.96 18.58
C PRO A 73 -0.43 4.49 18.17
N ASP A 74 0.18 3.62 18.96
CA ASP A 74 1.49 3.00 18.68
C ASP A 74 1.43 2.07 17.47
N GLU A 75 0.40 1.21 17.41
CA GLU A 75 0.14 0.29 16.30
C GLU A 75 -0.15 1.03 14.99
N LYS A 76 -0.96 2.09 15.06
CA LYS A 76 -1.41 2.87 13.89
C LYS A 76 -0.23 3.46 13.12
N ARG A 77 0.76 4.00 13.85
CA ARG A 77 1.99 4.55 13.24
C ARG A 77 2.77 3.47 12.51
N VAL A 78 3.03 2.33 13.17
CA VAL A 78 3.81 1.24 12.59
C VAL A 78 3.09 0.61 11.40
N ALA A 79 1.77 0.41 11.50
CA ALA A 79 0.95 -0.06 10.38
C ALA A 79 1.01 0.90 9.18
N ALA A 80 0.90 2.22 9.41
CA ALA A 80 0.99 3.22 8.35
C ALA A 80 2.36 3.19 7.64
N GLU A 81 3.46 3.11 8.40
CA GLU A 81 4.83 3.02 7.87
C GLU A 81 4.99 1.77 6.98
N ARG A 82 4.54 0.61 7.46
CA ARG A 82 4.63 -0.67 6.72
C ARG A 82 3.76 -0.68 5.47
N MET A 83 2.55 -0.13 5.55
CA MET A 83 1.66 -0.03 4.40
C MET A 83 2.15 1.00 3.38
N GLN A 84 2.81 2.07 3.82
CA GLN A 84 3.47 3.00 2.93
C GLN A 84 4.61 2.31 2.16
N ALA A 85 5.43 1.51 2.84
CA ALA A 85 6.46 0.70 2.19
C ALA A 85 5.86 -0.22 1.11
N LEU A 86 4.82 -0.98 1.44
CA LEU A 86 4.09 -1.83 0.48
C LEU A 86 3.51 -1.05 -0.71
N ASN A 87 3.04 0.18 -0.49
CA ASN A 87 2.50 1.01 -1.57
C ASN A 87 3.57 1.41 -2.59
N TYR A 88 4.84 1.50 -2.21
CA TYR A 88 5.92 1.71 -3.19
C TYR A 88 6.09 0.49 -4.12
N TYR A 89 5.94 -0.73 -3.61
CA TYR A 89 5.95 -1.94 -4.43
C TYR A 89 4.73 -1.99 -5.38
N LEU A 90 3.54 -1.64 -4.88
CA LEU A 90 2.36 -1.49 -5.75
C LEU A 90 2.55 -0.42 -6.82
N ALA A 91 3.23 0.69 -6.52
CA ALA A 91 3.55 1.71 -7.52
C ALA A 91 4.49 1.17 -8.61
N GLN A 92 5.51 0.40 -8.24
CA GLN A 92 6.41 -0.24 -9.19
C GLN A 92 5.69 -1.28 -10.08
N ASP A 93 4.88 -2.15 -9.49
CA ASP A 93 4.02 -3.09 -10.24
C ASP A 93 3.10 -2.33 -11.21
N THR A 94 2.48 -1.25 -10.74
CA THR A 94 1.61 -0.40 -11.57
C THR A 94 2.33 0.18 -12.78
N LEU A 95 3.59 0.60 -12.64
CA LEU A 95 4.39 1.09 -13.77
C LEU A 95 4.64 -0.01 -14.81
N GLN A 96 4.92 -1.24 -14.37
CA GLN A 96 5.10 -2.39 -15.27
C GLN A 96 3.78 -2.76 -15.97
N LEU A 97 2.65 -2.73 -15.24
CA LEU A 97 1.34 -2.98 -15.83
C LEU A 97 0.97 -1.92 -16.86
N LEU A 98 1.23 -0.64 -16.57
CA LEU A 98 1.02 0.46 -17.53
C LEU A 98 1.85 0.28 -18.81
N ASP A 99 3.09 -0.19 -18.70
CA ASP A 99 3.92 -0.51 -19.86
C ASP A 99 3.34 -1.65 -20.71
N LYS A 100 2.82 -2.71 -20.06
CA LYS A 100 2.11 -3.80 -20.77
C LYS A 100 0.87 -3.30 -21.50
N VAL A 101 0.07 -2.42 -20.87
CA VAL A 101 -1.08 -1.78 -21.53
C VAL A 101 -0.62 -0.99 -22.75
N LEU A 102 0.43 -0.19 -22.61
CA LEU A 102 1.04 0.58 -23.68
C LEU A 102 1.45 -0.30 -24.87
N GLY A 103 2.02 -1.48 -24.61
CA GLY A 103 2.34 -2.47 -25.64
C GLY A 103 1.10 -2.91 -26.41
N ILE A 104 0.05 -3.33 -25.71
CA ILE A 104 -1.24 -3.74 -26.32
C ILE A 104 -1.87 -2.58 -27.11
N THR A 105 -1.83 -1.36 -26.57
CA THR A 105 -2.33 -0.17 -27.25
C THR A 105 -1.53 0.13 -28.51
N ALA A 106 -0.21 -0.04 -28.50
CA ALA A 106 0.65 0.17 -29.66
C ALA A 106 0.38 -0.84 -30.77
N GLU A 107 0.26 -2.12 -30.43
CA GLU A 107 -0.12 -3.18 -31.38
C GLU A 107 -1.48 -2.85 -32.04
N THR A 108 -2.47 -2.49 -31.23
CA THR A 108 -3.81 -2.11 -31.73
C THR A 108 -3.74 -0.87 -32.62
N TYR A 109 -2.93 0.12 -32.25
CA TYR A 109 -2.73 1.35 -33.03
C TYR A 109 -2.18 1.03 -34.42
N GLU A 110 -1.16 0.17 -34.52
CA GLU A 110 -0.58 -0.23 -35.80
C GLU A 110 -1.58 -0.97 -36.69
N GLU A 111 -2.42 -1.83 -36.11
CA GLU A 111 -3.49 -2.49 -36.88
C GLU A 111 -4.50 -1.46 -37.42
N ILE A 112 -4.86 -0.44 -36.63
CA ILE A 112 -5.76 0.64 -37.05
C ILE A 112 -5.10 1.46 -38.17
N GLU A 113 -3.82 1.80 -38.04
CA GLU A 113 -3.06 2.52 -39.06
C GLU A 113 -2.95 1.73 -40.36
N ALA A 114 -2.79 0.41 -40.28
CA ALA A 114 -2.79 -0.46 -41.46
C ALA A 114 -4.11 -0.37 -42.22
N LEU A 115 -5.26 -0.30 -41.53
CA LEU A 115 -6.57 -0.07 -42.16
C LEU A 115 -6.70 1.34 -42.73
N ARG A 116 -6.23 2.37 -42.01
CA ARG A 116 -6.27 3.77 -42.45
C ARG A 116 -5.57 3.96 -43.80
N ARG A 117 -4.49 3.21 -44.08
CA ARG A 117 -3.77 3.25 -45.37
C ARG A 117 -4.61 2.83 -46.57
N PHE A 118 -5.66 2.01 -46.39
CA PHE A 118 -6.54 1.57 -47.46
C PHE A 118 -7.86 2.36 -47.52
N SER A 119 -8.07 3.31 -46.61
CA SER A 119 -9.27 4.15 -46.61
C SER A 119 -9.14 5.33 -47.58
N SER A 120 -10.21 5.63 -48.32
CA SER A 120 -10.31 6.85 -49.13
C SER A 120 -10.38 8.12 -48.27
N ASN A 121 -10.79 8.00 -47.01
CA ASN A 121 -10.75 9.07 -46.02
C ASN A 121 -10.17 8.53 -44.69
N PRO A 122 -8.83 8.50 -44.54
CA PRO A 122 -8.17 7.91 -43.38
C PRO A 122 -8.53 8.59 -42.05
N LYS A 123 -8.80 9.90 -42.07
CA LYS A 123 -9.08 10.70 -40.87
C LYS A 123 -10.46 10.42 -40.28
N GLU A 124 -11.44 10.15 -41.13
CA GLU A 124 -12.82 9.86 -40.70
C GLU A 124 -13.14 8.36 -40.77
N MET A 125 -12.14 7.52 -41.00
CA MET A 125 -12.32 6.07 -41.04
C MET A 125 -12.77 5.58 -39.67
N LYS A 126 -13.98 5.02 -39.62
CA LYS A 126 -14.48 4.36 -38.42
C LYS A 126 -13.64 3.12 -38.13
N VAL A 127 -13.08 3.04 -36.92
CA VAL A 127 -12.39 1.83 -36.45
C VAL A 127 -13.41 0.69 -36.28
N PRO A 128 -13.15 -0.51 -36.81
CA PRO A 128 -14.04 -1.65 -36.63
C PRO A 128 -14.27 -2.00 -35.15
N ASP A 129 -15.54 -2.23 -34.79
CA ASP A 129 -15.92 -2.56 -33.40
C ASP A 129 -15.25 -3.86 -32.90
N SER A 130 -14.89 -4.78 -33.80
CA SER A 130 -14.14 -6.00 -33.46
C SER A 130 -12.74 -5.68 -32.92
N MET A 131 -12.04 -4.70 -33.46
CA MET A 131 -10.70 -4.31 -33.01
C MET A 131 -10.75 -3.68 -31.62
N ILE A 132 -11.70 -2.76 -31.40
CA ILE A 132 -11.92 -2.14 -30.08
C ILE A 132 -12.26 -3.20 -29.03
N ARG A 133 -13.06 -4.22 -29.40
CA ARG A 133 -13.39 -5.34 -28.51
C ARG A 133 -12.17 -6.21 -28.21
N ASN A 134 -11.38 -6.55 -29.22
CA ASN A 134 -10.16 -7.35 -29.04
C ASN A 134 -9.16 -6.62 -28.15
N TYR A 135 -8.97 -5.32 -28.38
CA TYR A 135 -8.17 -4.45 -27.52
C TYR A 135 -8.65 -4.48 -26.06
N ARG A 136 -9.95 -4.24 -25.82
CA ARG A 136 -10.53 -4.28 -24.46
C ARG A 136 -10.31 -5.63 -23.80
N ASN A 137 -10.51 -6.73 -24.54
CA ASN A 137 -10.30 -8.08 -24.03
C ASN A 137 -8.83 -8.33 -23.67
N ALA A 138 -7.89 -7.88 -24.52
CA ALA A 138 -6.46 -8.01 -24.27
C ALA A 138 -6.03 -7.21 -23.02
N VAL A 139 -6.47 -5.96 -22.90
CA VAL A 139 -6.19 -5.12 -21.71
C VAL A 139 -6.83 -5.72 -20.45
N GLN A 140 -8.07 -6.24 -20.55
CA GLN A 140 -8.76 -6.89 -19.44
C GLN A 140 -8.05 -8.16 -18.98
N ALA A 141 -7.64 -9.02 -19.91
CA ALA A 141 -6.93 -10.26 -19.62
C ALA A 141 -5.52 -10.00 -19.08
N CYS A 142 -4.87 -8.93 -19.54
CA CYS A 142 -3.53 -8.58 -19.11
C CYS A 142 -3.50 -7.99 -17.70
N CYS A 143 -4.26 -6.91 -17.47
CA CYS A 143 -3.98 -6.08 -16.28
C CYS A 143 -5.04 -5.06 -15.87
N ALA A 144 -6.15 -4.87 -16.58
CA ALA A 144 -7.12 -3.80 -16.27
C ALA A 144 -7.58 -3.78 -14.79
N ASP A 145 -7.93 -4.95 -14.24
CA ASP A 145 -8.35 -5.08 -12.83
C ASP A 145 -7.21 -4.72 -11.86
N ALA A 146 -6.00 -5.21 -12.14
CA ALA A 146 -4.82 -4.93 -11.31
C ALA A 146 -4.48 -3.43 -11.33
N VAL A 147 -4.45 -2.81 -12.51
CA VAL A 147 -4.20 -1.36 -12.66
C VAL A 147 -5.24 -0.55 -11.90
N SER A 148 -6.53 -0.88 -12.03
CA SER A 148 -7.63 -0.16 -11.37
C SER A 148 -7.55 -0.25 -9.84
N ARG A 149 -7.29 -1.45 -9.31
CA ARG A 149 -7.17 -1.66 -7.85
C ARG A 149 -5.92 -1.00 -7.29
N ASN A 150 -4.78 -1.11 -7.98
CA ASN A 150 -3.56 -0.41 -7.58
C ASN A 150 -3.77 1.12 -7.62
N ALA A 151 -4.44 1.65 -8.65
CA ALA A 151 -4.76 3.07 -8.73
C ALA A 151 -5.55 3.55 -7.51
N THR A 152 -6.57 2.79 -7.11
CA THR A 152 -7.38 3.10 -5.92
C THR A 152 -6.53 3.09 -4.65
N ALA A 153 -5.54 2.19 -4.57
CA ALA A 153 -4.62 2.17 -3.45
C ALA A 153 -3.71 3.40 -3.42
N LEU A 154 -3.15 3.77 -4.57
CA LEU A 154 -2.14 4.81 -4.69
C LEU A 154 -2.73 6.24 -4.64
N LEU A 155 -3.96 6.43 -5.11
CA LEU A 155 -4.63 7.74 -5.15
C LEU A 155 -4.96 8.33 -3.77
N ARG A 156 -4.86 7.54 -2.70
CA ARG A 156 -5.08 8.00 -1.33
C ARG A 156 -3.83 8.55 -0.66
N ALA A 157 -2.67 8.45 -1.31
CA ALA A 157 -1.47 9.11 -0.87
C ALA A 157 -1.58 10.64 -1.03
N ASP A 158 -0.65 11.37 -0.41
CA ASP A 158 -0.55 12.82 -0.57
C ASP A 158 -0.44 13.22 -2.06
N LYS A 159 -1.12 14.29 -2.46
CA LYS A 159 -1.24 14.70 -3.87
C LYS A 159 0.10 15.05 -4.52
N GLU A 160 1.07 15.51 -3.72
CA GLU A 160 2.40 15.85 -4.21
C GLU A 160 3.35 14.63 -4.25
N SER A 161 2.94 13.51 -3.64
CA SER A 161 3.74 12.28 -3.59
C SER A 161 3.88 11.57 -4.94
N GLY A 162 4.98 10.83 -5.11
CA GLY A 162 5.16 9.93 -6.26
C GLY A 162 4.11 8.82 -6.33
N LEU A 163 3.64 8.32 -5.18
CA LEU A 163 2.56 7.31 -5.11
C LEU A 163 1.29 7.84 -5.79
N TYR A 164 0.86 9.04 -5.42
CA TYR A 164 -0.30 9.68 -6.04
C TYR A 164 -0.08 9.93 -7.53
N ALA A 165 1.11 10.37 -7.94
CA ALA A 165 1.44 10.62 -9.33
C ALA A 165 1.29 9.34 -10.19
N VAL A 166 1.77 8.19 -9.72
CA VAL A 166 1.60 6.89 -10.39
C VAL A 166 0.14 6.44 -10.36
N GLY A 167 -0.51 6.52 -9.19
CA GLY A 167 -1.92 6.18 -9.04
C GLY A 167 -2.83 6.95 -9.99
N ARG A 168 -2.54 8.23 -10.22
CA ARG A 168 -3.27 9.07 -11.17
C ARG A 168 -3.11 8.61 -12.62
N ARG A 169 -1.93 8.12 -13.02
CA ARG A 169 -1.72 7.56 -14.37
C ARG A 169 -2.52 6.29 -14.56
N ALA A 170 -2.48 5.40 -13.58
CA ALA A 170 -3.27 4.18 -13.55
C ALA A 170 -4.77 4.45 -13.59
N TYR A 171 -5.26 5.42 -12.81
CA TYR A 171 -6.68 5.77 -12.76
C TYR A 171 -7.22 6.30 -14.09
N PHE A 172 -6.44 7.15 -14.78
CA PHE A 172 -6.84 7.73 -16.06
C PHE A 172 -6.37 6.95 -17.29
N MET A 173 -5.86 5.74 -17.09
CA MET A 173 -5.32 4.90 -18.17
C MET A 173 -6.30 4.78 -19.34
N GLN A 174 -7.58 4.48 -19.10
CA GLN A 174 -8.57 4.31 -20.17
C GLN A 174 -8.76 5.58 -21.02
N ARG A 175 -8.74 6.77 -20.39
CA ARG A 175 -8.80 8.03 -21.11
C ARG A 175 -7.54 8.21 -21.96
N ASP A 176 -6.38 8.00 -21.36
CA ASP A 176 -5.09 8.27 -22.01
C ASP A 176 -4.83 7.30 -23.18
N VAL A 177 -5.24 6.03 -23.08
CA VAL A 177 -5.12 5.06 -24.19
C VAL A 177 -6.10 5.32 -25.33
N ASN A 178 -7.31 5.82 -25.05
CA ASN A 178 -8.22 6.23 -26.13
C ASN A 178 -7.62 7.41 -26.89
N ALA A 179 -7.06 8.40 -26.19
CA ALA A 179 -6.35 9.52 -26.82
C ALA A 179 -5.15 9.06 -27.68
N LEU A 180 -4.47 7.97 -27.31
CA LEU A 180 -3.43 7.36 -28.16
C LEU A 180 -4.03 6.77 -29.45
N LEU A 181 -5.10 5.98 -29.35
CA LEU A 181 -5.77 5.35 -30.50
C LEU A 181 -6.36 6.40 -31.46
N ASP A 182 -6.85 7.52 -30.91
CA ASP A 182 -7.41 8.64 -31.66
C ASP A 182 -6.34 9.63 -32.17
N SER A 183 -5.06 9.37 -31.91
CA SER A 183 -3.92 10.23 -32.29
C SER A 183 -3.95 11.64 -31.68
N GLU A 184 -4.68 11.83 -30.58
CA GLU A 184 -4.71 13.06 -29.78
C GLU A 184 -3.53 13.14 -28.79
N LEU A 185 -2.93 12.00 -28.49
CA LEU A 185 -1.75 11.85 -27.65
C LEU A 185 -0.72 11.00 -28.38
N THR A 186 0.56 11.33 -28.27
CA THR A 186 1.63 10.46 -28.81
C THR A 186 2.11 9.45 -27.76
N PHE A 187 2.57 8.29 -28.23
CA PHE A 187 3.18 7.29 -27.35
C PHE A 187 4.42 7.82 -26.63
N ALA A 188 5.20 8.70 -27.27
CA ALA A 188 6.36 9.35 -26.67
C ALA A 188 5.97 10.25 -25.50
N ASP A 189 4.97 11.13 -25.69
CA ASP A 189 4.47 12.02 -24.65
C ASP A 189 3.88 11.22 -23.47
N TYR A 190 3.18 10.13 -23.78
CA TYR A 190 2.61 9.30 -22.72
C TYR A 190 3.70 8.56 -21.92
N ARG A 191 4.72 8.02 -22.58
CA ARG A 191 5.90 7.46 -21.88
C ARG A 191 6.61 8.50 -21.02
N GLN A 192 6.72 9.75 -21.49
CA GLN A 192 7.29 10.83 -20.70
C GLN A 192 6.43 11.13 -19.45
N LYS A 193 5.10 11.11 -19.55
CA LYS A 193 4.19 11.27 -18.40
C LYS A 193 4.36 10.15 -17.37
N ILE A 194 4.58 8.90 -17.81
CA ILE A 194 4.86 7.76 -16.93
C ILE A 194 6.24 7.89 -16.29
N ALA A 195 7.27 8.20 -17.07
CA ALA A 195 8.62 8.40 -16.57
C ALA A 195 8.70 9.53 -15.54
N ALA A 196 7.99 10.64 -15.77
CA ALA A 196 7.90 11.75 -14.82
C ALA A 196 7.19 11.35 -13.52
N ALA A 197 6.18 10.46 -13.57
CA ALA A 197 5.55 9.92 -12.37
C ALA A 197 6.49 8.97 -11.63
N ALA A 198 7.19 8.09 -12.35
CA ALA A 198 8.17 7.17 -11.79
C ALA A 198 9.35 7.89 -11.12
N ALA A 199 9.84 8.99 -11.70
CA ALA A 199 10.93 9.79 -11.16
C ALA A 199 10.59 10.46 -9.81
N LYS A 200 9.31 10.58 -9.47
CA LYS A 200 8.86 11.07 -8.15
C LYS A 200 8.85 9.99 -7.08
N LEU A 201 9.03 8.72 -7.45
CA LEU A 201 9.10 7.64 -6.46
C LEU A 201 10.48 7.67 -5.80
N PRO A 202 10.56 7.67 -4.46
CA PRO A 202 11.80 7.34 -3.78
C PRO A 202 12.16 5.86 -4.07
N PRO A 203 13.43 5.47 -3.85
CA PRO A 203 13.76 4.05 -3.80
C PRO A 203 12.83 3.33 -2.81
N ALA A 204 12.34 2.14 -3.20
CA ALA A 204 11.46 1.37 -2.33
C ALA A 204 12.20 1.04 -1.02
N PRO A 205 11.62 1.38 0.14
CA PRO A 205 12.21 1.02 1.42
C PRO A 205 12.14 -0.50 1.61
N GLU A 206 13.01 -1.02 2.46
CA GLU A 206 12.97 -2.43 2.85
C GLU A 206 11.64 -2.77 3.53
N LEU A 207 11.04 -3.91 3.15
CA LEU A 207 9.78 -4.37 3.72
C LEU A 207 10.00 -4.96 5.12
N GLN A 208 9.46 -4.27 6.13
CA GLN A 208 9.36 -4.82 7.48
C GLN A 208 8.02 -5.54 7.66
N LEU A 209 8.06 -6.86 7.59
CA LEU A 209 6.85 -7.70 7.60
C LEU A 209 6.53 -8.30 8.98
N SER A 210 7.47 -8.32 9.94
CA SER A 210 7.31 -8.97 11.26
C SER A 210 6.04 -8.59 12.05
N ALA A 211 5.40 -9.51 12.77
CA ALA A 211 4.25 -9.17 13.62
C ALA A 211 4.63 -8.63 15.02
N ASP A 212 5.88 -8.17 15.23
CA ASP A 212 6.45 -7.77 16.53
C ASP A 212 5.87 -6.48 17.15
N TRP A 213 5.07 -5.74 16.39
CA TRP A 213 4.47 -4.46 16.78
C TRP A 213 3.05 -4.61 17.34
N VAL A 214 2.49 -5.82 17.30
CA VAL A 214 1.21 -6.16 17.93
C VAL A 214 1.43 -7.10 19.11
N THR A 215 0.48 -7.15 20.03
CA THR A 215 0.52 -8.08 21.16
C THR A 215 -0.75 -8.93 21.12
N CYS A 216 -0.64 -10.13 20.57
CA CYS A 216 -1.78 -11.01 20.32
C CYS A 216 -2.03 -11.98 21.47
N ARG A 217 -3.30 -12.33 21.69
CA ARG A 217 -3.64 -13.47 22.56
C ARG A 217 -3.50 -14.73 21.73
N ASN A 218 -2.66 -15.64 22.20
CA ASN A 218 -2.58 -17.01 21.65
C ASN A 218 -3.90 -17.75 21.84
#